data_AF-A0A482URS5-F1
#
_entry.id   AF-A0A482URS5-F1
#
_cell.length_a   1.000
_cell.length_b   1.000
_cell.length_c   1.000
_cell.angle_alpha   90.00
_cell.angle_beta   90.00
_cell.angle_gamma   90.00
#
_symmetry.space_group_name_H-M   'P 1'
#
loop_
_entity.id
_entity.type
_entity.pdbx_description
1 polymer ?
#
loop_
_entity_poly.entity_id
_entity_poly.type
_entity_poly.pdbx_seq_one_letter_code
_entity_poly.pdbx_strand_id
1 'polypeptide(L)'
;MCPLSANTFGIDFLSFSISDYQSKKVIFEVGKDSPAPQDIAVDFSSLGEDMYRKIKYTFSEDVLRLPLIQTSLVFSVGAVALNGFRMIERHYYKDKVW
;
A
#
# COMPACT_ATOMS: atom_id res chain seq x y z
N MET A 1 3.82 15.04 7.30
CA MET A 1 4.47 13.83 6.75
C MET A 1 5.98 14.00 6.95
N CYS A 2 6.71 12.92 7.25
CA CYS A 2 8.15 12.96 7.50
C CYS A 2 8.96 12.76 6.20
N PRO A 3 10.22 13.24 6.13
CA PRO A 3 11.12 13.01 4.97
C PRO A 3 11.54 11.54 4.85
N LEU A 4 12.04 11.11 3.69
CA LEU A 4 12.53 9.72 3.50
C LEU A 4 13.68 9.37 4.46
N SER A 5 14.52 10.35 4.79
CA SER A 5 15.62 10.21 5.75
C SER A 5 15.17 9.87 7.17
N ALA A 6 13.90 10.07 7.53
CA ALA A 6 13.37 9.69 8.83
C ALA A 6 13.23 8.16 9.00
N ASN A 7 13.32 7.38 7.91
CA ASN A 7 13.34 5.92 7.96
C ASN A 7 14.72 5.39 8.38
N THR A 8 15.11 5.64 9.62
CA THR A 8 16.43 5.23 10.16
C THR A 8 16.51 3.74 10.47
N PHE A 9 15.38 3.04 10.55
CA PHE A 9 15.30 1.60 10.78
C PHE A 9 15.38 0.79 9.49
N GLY A 10 15.42 1.44 8.32
CA GLY A 10 15.48 0.75 7.03
C GLY A 10 14.26 -0.12 6.78
N ILE A 11 13.05 0.36 7.14
CA ILE A 11 11.80 -0.34 6.85
C ILE A 11 11.55 -0.26 5.35
N ASP A 12 11.36 -1.41 4.71
CA ASP A 12 11.17 -1.48 3.27
C ASP A 12 10.01 -2.43 2.93
N PHE A 13 9.02 -1.92 2.20
CA PHE A 13 7.82 -2.69 1.84
C PHE A 13 8.11 -3.49 0.58
N LEU A 14 7.96 -4.81 0.68
CA LEU A 14 8.38 -5.76 -0.35
C LEU A 14 7.20 -6.19 -1.22
N SER A 15 6.07 -6.50 -0.59
CA SER A 15 4.83 -6.81 -1.27
C SER A 15 3.61 -6.42 -0.44
N PHE A 16 2.54 -6.07 -1.15
CA PHE A 16 1.26 -5.72 -0.56
C PHE A 16 0.14 -6.30 -1.40
N SER A 17 -0.84 -6.92 -0.75
CA SER A 17 -2.03 -7.42 -1.42
C SER A 17 -3.31 -7.09 -0.67
N ILE A 18 -4.40 -6.96 -1.42
CA ILE A 18 -5.77 -6.82 -0.96
C ILE A 18 -6.57 -7.96 -1.57
N SER A 19 -7.32 -8.68 -0.74
CA SER A 19 -8.23 -9.73 -1.18
C SER A 19 -9.58 -9.65 -0.48
N ASP A 20 -10.61 -10.22 -1.11
CA ASP A 20 -11.88 -10.48 -0.43
C ASP A 20 -11.63 -11.52 0.68
N TYR A 21 -12.03 -11.19 1.91
CA TYR A 21 -11.83 -12.07 3.04
C TYR A 21 -12.57 -13.41 2.90
N GLN A 22 -13.75 -13.42 2.27
CA GLN A 22 -14.57 -14.63 2.18
C GLN A 22 -14.17 -15.51 0.99
N SER A 23 -14.18 -14.97 -0.23
CA SER A 23 -13.86 -15.75 -1.44
C SER A 23 -12.36 -15.98 -1.66
N LYS A 24 -11.50 -15.23 -0.96
CA LYS A 24 -10.04 -15.18 -1.16
C LYS A 24 -9.63 -14.69 -2.56
N LYS A 25 -10.56 -14.12 -3.33
CA LYS A 25 -10.25 -13.48 -4.61
C LYS A 25 -9.31 -12.30 -4.39
N VAL A 26 -8.19 -12.28 -5.10
CA VAL A 26 -7.25 -11.15 -5.11
C VAL A 26 -7.89 -9.97 -5.83
N ILE A 27 -7.93 -8.83 -5.15
CA ILE A 27 -8.45 -7.55 -5.65
C ILE A 27 -7.29 -6.70 -6.17
N PHE A 28 -6.17 -6.72 -5.46
CA PHE A 28 -4.97 -5.96 -5.78
C PHE A 28 -3.74 -6.68 -5.25
N GLU A 29 -2.65 -6.65 -6.01
CA GLU A 29 -1.34 -7.11 -5.57
C GLU A 29 -0.25 -6.28 -6.25
N VAL A 30 0.76 -5.92 -5.47
CA VAL A 30 1.98 -5.28 -5.95
C VAL A 30 3.16 -5.82 -5.16
N GLY A 31 4.29 -6.02 -5.82
CA GLY A 31 5.54 -6.34 -5.15
C GLY A 31 6.74 -5.97 -6.01
N LYS A 32 7.94 -5.97 -5.42
CA LYS A 32 9.17 -5.72 -6.18
C LYS A 32 9.39 -6.72 -7.31
N ASP A 33 8.91 -7.96 -7.12
CA ASP A 33 9.04 -9.06 -8.08
C ASP A 33 7.75 -9.33 -8.88
N SER A 34 6.66 -8.63 -8.58
CA SER A 34 5.38 -8.78 -9.26
C SER A 34 4.93 -7.39 -9.74
N PRO A 35 5.18 -7.02 -11.01
CA PRO A 35 4.72 -5.75 -11.54
C PRO A 35 3.20 -5.70 -11.42
N ALA A 36 2.69 -4.55 -11.00
CA ALA A 36 1.25 -4.36 -10.86
C ALA A 36 0.51 -4.75 -12.16
N PRO A 37 -0.72 -5.27 -12.08
CA PRO A 37 -1.54 -5.52 -13.27
C PRO A 37 -1.55 -4.29 -14.16
N GLN A 38 -1.37 -4.49 -15.47
CA GLN A 38 -1.01 -3.49 -16.49
C GLN A 38 -1.97 -2.30 -16.68
N ASP A 39 -2.97 -2.12 -15.81
CA ASP A 39 -3.91 -0.99 -15.83
C ASP A 39 -3.53 0.14 -14.85
N ILE A 40 -2.41 0.02 -14.14
CA ILE A 40 -1.88 1.11 -13.32
C ILE A 40 -0.93 1.95 -14.17
N ALA A 41 -1.48 2.93 -14.87
CA ALA A 41 -0.70 4.01 -15.46
C ALA A 41 0.01 4.78 -14.34
N VAL A 42 1.24 4.36 -14.02
CA VAL A 42 2.18 5.14 -13.23
C VAL A 42 2.70 6.24 -14.15
N ASP A 43 2.27 7.47 -13.92
CA ASP A 43 2.79 8.63 -14.66
C ASP A 43 4.20 8.95 -14.15
N PHE A 44 5.20 8.50 -14.90
CA PHE A 44 6.63 8.65 -14.60
C PHE A 44 7.20 10.04 -14.87
N SER A 45 6.38 11.02 -15.27
CA SER A 45 6.88 12.34 -15.71
C SER A 45 7.17 13.36 -14.58
N SER A 46 6.93 13.01 -13.31
CA SER A 46 7.12 13.91 -12.16
C SER A 46 8.06 13.33 -11.08
N LEU A 47 9.36 13.51 -11.27
CA LEU A 47 10.43 13.04 -10.38
C LEU A 47 10.38 13.71 -8.98
N GLY A 48 10.02 12.95 -7.95
CA GLY A 48 10.07 13.36 -6.53
C GLY A 48 9.86 12.19 -5.55
N GLU A 49 10.12 12.41 -4.25
CA GLU A 49 9.92 11.41 -3.16
C GLU A 49 8.50 10.81 -3.16
N ASP A 50 7.53 11.57 -3.66
CA ASP A 50 6.12 11.20 -3.77
C ASP A 50 5.87 9.95 -4.63
N MET A 51 6.72 9.69 -5.63
CA MET A 51 6.60 8.50 -6.50
C MET A 51 6.80 7.20 -5.71
N TYR A 52 7.58 7.23 -4.62
CA TYR A 52 7.82 6.07 -3.76
C TYR A 52 6.75 5.87 -2.68
N ARG A 53 5.91 6.88 -2.42
CA ARG A 53 4.98 6.88 -1.27
C ARG A 53 3.51 6.85 -1.67
N LYS A 54 3.19 6.95 -2.96
CA LYS A 54 1.82 7.03 -3.46
C LYS A 54 1.52 5.86 -4.38
N ILE A 55 0.40 5.20 -4.12
CA ILE A 55 -0.18 4.18 -4.99
C ILE A 55 -1.56 4.68 -5.40
N LYS A 56 -1.84 4.64 -6.71
CA LYS A 56 -3.17 4.89 -7.25
C LYS A 56 -3.88 3.56 -7.45
N TYR A 57 -4.92 3.31 -6.66
CA TYR A 57 -5.76 2.13 -6.80
C TYR A 57 -6.84 2.33 -7.85
N THR A 58 -7.08 1.30 -8.66
CA THR A 58 -8.25 1.19 -9.54
C THR A 58 -9.02 -0.05 -9.10
N PHE A 59 -10.24 0.13 -8.60
CA PHE A 59 -11.09 -0.95 -8.11
C PHE A 59 -12.40 -0.99 -8.91
N SER A 60 -13.01 -2.18 -9.02
CA SER A 60 -14.40 -2.28 -9.45
C SER A 60 -15.34 -1.79 -8.34
N GLU A 61 -16.56 -1.39 -8.70
CA GLU A 61 -17.56 -0.94 -7.71
C GLU A 61 -17.93 -2.01 -6.69
N ASP A 62 -17.78 -3.30 -7.05
CA ASP A 62 -18.07 -4.43 -6.17
C ASP A 62 -17.24 -4.41 -4.89
N VAL A 63 -16.02 -3.85 -4.95
CA VAL A 63 -15.12 -3.74 -3.79
C VAL A 63 -15.74 -2.91 -2.67
N LEU A 64 -16.51 -1.87 -3.02
CA LEU A 64 -17.20 -1.02 -2.04
C LEU A 64 -18.34 -1.74 -1.31
N ARG A 65 -18.79 -2.88 -1.85
CA ARG A 65 -19.88 -3.69 -1.28
C ARG A 65 -19.36 -4.87 -0.45
N LEU A 66 -18.05 -5.12 -0.44
CA LEU A 66 -17.47 -6.21 0.33
C LEU A 66 -17.62 -5.93 1.84
N PRO A 67 -18.14 -6.89 2.62
CA PRO A 67 -18.30 -6.71 4.06
C PRO A 67 -16.97 -6.68 4.80
N LEU A 68 -15.95 -7.35 4.26
CA LEU A 68 -14.61 -7.42 4.83
C LEU A 68 -13.57 -7.69 3.74
N ILE A 69 -12.48 -6.93 3.78
CA ILE A 69 -11.27 -7.18 3.00
C ILE A 69 -10.15 -7.67 3.90
N GLN A 70 -9.21 -8.40 3.32
CA GLN A 70 -7.95 -8.76 3.96
C GLN A 70 -6.81 -8.03 3.28
N THR A 71 -5.92 -7.44 4.06
CA THR A 71 -4.66 -6.87 3.57
C THR A 71 -3.49 -7.71 4.07
N SER A 72 -2.50 -7.90 3.22
CA SER A 72 -1.23 -8.54 3.59
C SER A 72 -0.08 -7.64 3.20
N LEU A 73 0.87 -7.44 4.11
CA LEU A 73 2.05 -6.62 3.88
C LEU A 73 3.28 -7.42 4.30
N VAL A 74 4.20 -7.63 3.36
CA VAL A 74 5.53 -8.16 3.63
C VAL A 74 6.51 -7.00 3.61
N PHE A 75 7.30 -6.88 4.67
CA PHE A 75 8.32 -5.84 4.79
C PHE A 75 9.59 -6.39 5.43
N SER A 76 10.71 -5.75 5.14
CA SER A 76 11.98 -5.98 5.82
C SER A 76 12.29 -4.82 6.78
N VAL A 77 13.21 -5.10 7.70
CA VAL A 77 13.79 -4.12 8.62
C VAL A 77 15.31 -4.18 8.42
N GLY A 78 15.98 -3.04 8.55
CA GLY A 78 17.43 -2.95 8.50
C GLY A 78 18.12 -3.57 9.73
N ALA A 79 19.38 -3.21 9.93
CA ALA A 79 20.20 -3.78 11.00
C ALA A 79 19.79 -3.36 12.43
N VAL A 80 19.01 -2.28 12.57
CA VAL A 80 18.61 -1.73 13.87
C VAL A 80 17.29 -2.36 14.30
N ALA A 81 17.25 -2.90 15.52
CA ALA A 81 16.03 -3.51 16.08
C ALA A 81 14.88 -2.51 16.14
N LEU A 82 13.72 -2.91 15.60
CA LEU A 82 12.50 -2.11 15.56
C LEU A 82 11.56 -2.56 16.68
N ASN A 83 11.24 -1.64 17.59
CA ASN A 83 10.32 -1.88 18.70
C ASN A 83 9.09 -0.98 18.60
N GLY A 84 7.92 -1.48 19.00
CA GLY A 84 6.68 -0.70 19.02
C GLY A 84 6.20 -0.25 17.62
N PHE A 85 6.49 -1.03 16.58
CA PHE A 85 6.04 -0.72 15.23
C PHE A 85 4.51 -0.61 15.16
N ARG A 86 4.02 0.51 14.61
CA ARG A 86 2.59 0.81 14.52
C ARG A 86 2.29 1.51 13.21
N MET A 87 1.32 0.98 12.48
CA MET A 87 0.72 1.62 11.31
C MET A 87 -0.64 2.21 11.69
N ILE A 88 -0.91 3.44 11.24
CA ILE A 88 -2.23 4.09 11.38
C ILE A 88 -2.66 4.49 9.98
N GLU A 89 -3.65 3.79 9.45
CA GLU A 89 -4.25 4.06 8.14
C GLU A 89 -5.58 4.80 8.32
N ARG A 90 -5.87 5.78 7.46
CA ARG A 90 -7.11 6.57 7.48
C ARG A 90 -7.63 6.74 6.06
N HIS A 91 -8.92 6.48 5.87
CA HIS A 91 -9.60 6.66 4.58
C HIS A 91 -10.51 7.90 4.64
N TYR A 92 -10.55 8.65 3.56
CA TYR A 92 -11.33 9.87 3.45
C TYR A 92 -12.13 9.90 2.14
N TYR A 93 -13.34 10.42 2.19
CA TYR A 93 -14.14 10.77 1.02
C TYR A 93 -14.55 12.25 1.10
N LYS A 94 -14.07 13.08 0.16
CA LYS A 94 -14.34 14.53 0.11
C LYS A 94 -14.12 15.21 1.48
N ASP A 95 -12.90 15.04 2.03
CA ASP A 95 -12.46 15.60 3.32
C ASP A 95 -13.19 15.11 4.57
N LYS A 96 -14.07 14.11 4.44
CA LYS A 96 -14.71 13.43 5.57
C LYS A 96 -14.09 12.07 5.82
N VAL A 97 -13.78 11.78 7.09
CA VAL A 97 -13.33 10.45 7.48
C VAL A 97 -14.47 9.46 7.26
N TRP A 98 -14.15 8.32 6.64
CA TRP A 98 -15.08 7.22 6.39
C TRP A 98 -14.85 6.09 7.38
#